data_AF-X1RTJ2-F1
#
_entry.id   AF-X1RTJ2-F1
#
_cell.length_a   1.000
_cell.length_b   1.000
_cell.length_c   1.000
_cell.angle_alpha   90.00
_cell.angle_beta   90.00
_cell.angle_gamma   90.00
#
_symmetry.space_group_name_H-M   'P 1'
#
loop_
_entity.id
_entity.type
_entity.pdbx_description
1 polymer ?
#
loop_
_entity_poly.entity_id
_entity_poly.type
_entity_poly.pdbx_seq_one_letter_code
_entity_poly.pdbx_strand_id
1 'polypeptide(L)' 'MSDNTAANLLLTTIGGPKELTAFLHNMGDHVTRLDRWEPEL' A
#
# COMPACT_ATOMS: atom_id res chain seq x y z
N MET A 1 9.02 -6.42 14.57
CA MET A 1 8.48 -5.10 14.91
C MET A 1 8.05 -4.45 13.61
N SER A 2 6.81 -3.97 13.49
CA SER A 2 6.29 -3.27 12.30
C SER A 2 6.23 -1.77 12.62
N ASP A 3 6.62 -0.91 11.67
CA ASP A 3 6.52 0.56 11.81
C ASP A 3 5.45 1.11 10.85
N ASN A 4 4.26 1.33 11.39
CA ASN A 4 3.11 1.80 10.62
C ASN A 4 3.29 3.26 10.14
N THR A 5 4.04 4.08 10.88
CA THR A 5 4.32 5.46 10.48
C THR A 5 5.21 5.47 9.23
N ALA A 6 6.26 4.67 9.24
CA ALA A 6 7.13 4.51 8.07
C ALA A 6 6.34 3.96 6.86
N ALA A 7 5.45 2.98 7.07
CA ALA A 7 4.60 2.44 6.01
C ALA A 7 3.69 3.50 5.39
N ASN A 8 3.04 4.35 6.20
CA ASN A 8 2.20 5.44 5.69
C ASN A 8 3.01 6.52 4.96
N LEU A 9 4.23 6.84 5.42
CA LEU A 9 5.08 7.79 4.72
C LEU A 9 5.43 7.28 3.32
N LEU A 10 5.84 6.00 3.21
CA LEU A 10 6.12 5.36 1.93
C LEU A 10 4.88 5.28 1.03
N LEU A 11 3.72 4.92 1.57
CA LEU A 11 2.47 4.93 0.80
C LEU A 11 2.15 6.34 0.29
N THR A 12 2.44 7.41 1.06
CA THR A 12 2.24 8.80 0.64
C THR A 12 3.16 9.18 -0.52
N THR A 13 4.42 8.73 -0.51
CA THR A 13 5.35 9.06 -1.61
C THR A 13 4.98 8.40 -2.93
N ILE A 14 4.28 7.27 -2.89
CA ILE A 14 3.87 6.54 -4.10
C ILE A 14 2.43 6.83 -4.56
N GLY A 15 1.69 7.73 -3.89
CA GLY A 15 0.32 8.11 -4.28
C GLY A 15 -0.80 7.31 -3.59
N GLY A 16 -0.45 6.49 -2.62
CA GLY A 16 -1.38 5.81 -1.71
C GLY A 16 -1.62 4.32 -1.99
N PRO A 17 -2.51 3.67 -1.21
CA PRO A 17 -2.80 2.24 -1.27
C PRO A 17 -3.17 1.70 -2.66
N LYS A 18 -3.89 2.50 -3.45
CA LYS A 18 -4.30 2.12 -4.81
C LYS A 18 -3.12 1.98 -5.76
N GLU A 19 -2.12 2.84 -5.63
CA GLU A 19 -0.92 2.81 -6.47
C GLU A 19 -0.06 1.58 -6.15
N LEU A 20 0.02 1.19 -4.87
CA LEU A 20 0.65 -0.08 -4.49
C LEU A 20 -0.07 -1.28 -5.12
N THR A 21 -1.41 -1.30 -5.07
CA THR A 21 -2.22 -2.35 -5.70
C THR A 21 -1.98 -2.40 -7.21
N ALA A 22 -1.98 -1.24 -7.88
CA ALA A 22 -1.74 -1.16 -9.33
C ALA A 22 -0.33 -1.63 -9.71
N PHE A 23 0.68 -1.28 -8.91
CA PHE A 23 2.05 -1.72 -9.08
C PHE A 23 2.17 -3.26 -9.02
N LEU A 24 1.58 -3.87 -7.99
CA LEU A 24 1.58 -5.34 -7.84
C LEU A 24 0.82 -6.03 -8.99
N HIS A 25 -0.34 -5.47 -9.36
CA HIS A 25 -1.11 -5.95 -10.50
C HIS A 25 -0.32 -5.94 -11.81
N ASN A 26 0.45 -4.87 -12.06
CA ASN A 26 1.29 -4.76 -13.26
C ASN A 26 2.48 -5.73 -13.25
N MET A 27 2.89 -6.22 -12.08
CA MET A 27 3.90 -7.29 -11.94
C MET A 27 3.30 -8.70 -12.05
N GLY A 28 2.00 -8.82 -12.30
CA GLY A 28 1.29 -10.11 -12.46
C GLY A 28 0.67 -10.65 -11.18
N ASP A 29 0.71 -9.90 -10.07
CA ASP A 29 -0.02 -10.25 -8.85
C ASP A 29 -1.44 -9.69 -8.90
N HIS A 30 -2.39 -10.54 -9.26
CA HIS A 30 -3.81 -10.18 -9.35
C HIS A 30 -4.59 -10.48 -8.05
N VAL A 31 -3.92 -10.89 -6.97
CA VAL A 31 -4.56 -11.30 -5.71
C VAL A 31 -4.35 -10.24 -4.63
N THR A 32 -3.14 -9.70 -4.50
CA THR A 32 -2.82 -8.75 -3.44
C THR A 32 -3.52 -7.40 -3.66
N ARG A 33 -4.19 -6.91 -2.62
CA ARG A 33 -4.92 -5.63 -2.67
C ARG A 33 -4.78 -4.87 -1.35
N LEU A 34 -4.51 -3.57 -1.45
CA LEU A 34 -4.51 -2.63 -0.33
C LEU A 34 -5.48 -1.48 -0.62
N ASP A 35 -6.55 -1.41 0.16
CA ASP A 35 -7.63 -0.44 -0.06
C ASP A 35 -7.57 0.76 0.91
N ARG A 36 -6.79 0.67 2.00
CA ARG A 36 -6.86 1.56 3.18
C ARG A 36 -5.47 1.94 3.71
N TRP A 37 -5.40 3.04 4.46
CA TRP A 37 -4.20 3.45 5.20
C TRP A 37 -4.16 2.79 6.59
N GLU A 38 -2.98 2.73 7.20
CA GLU A 38 -2.84 2.29 8.60
C GLU A 38 -2.91 3.51 9.55
N PRO A 39 -3.30 3.35 10.82
CA PRO A 39 -4.31 2.40 11.26
C PRO A 39 -5.69 2.90 10.83
N GLU A 40 -6.46 2.07 10.15
CA GLU A 40 -7.92 2.20 10.10
C GLU A 40 -8.49 1.10 11.00
N LEU A 41 -9.27 1.51 12.01
CA LEU A 41 -9.98 0.61 12.92
C LEU A 41 -11.16 -0.09 12.21
#